data_AF-A0A7K4C0Z5-F1
#
_entry.id   AF-A0A7K4C0Z5-F1
#
_cell.length_a   1.000
_cell.length_b   1.000
_cell.length_c   1.000
_cell.angle_alpha   90.00
_cell.angle_beta   90.00
_cell.angle_gamma   90.00
#
_symmetry.space_group_name_H-M   'P 1'
#
loop_
_entity.id
_entity.type
_entity.pdbx_description
1 polymer ?
#
loop_
_entity_poly.entity_id
_entity_poly.type
_entity_poly.pdbx_seq_one_letter_code
_entity_poly.pdbx_strand_id
1 'polypeptide(L)'
;MLCRQGESTRRHGRDGPANIPERCLRVSVKIAVAAPFKHMRKDRLQRSEFVFYIAIDRKWMNKEQANQLLERARSEGLVEMDGGTIRPLFDVAEVSIPLGFKPTSDVLVKESPYEELIGRIATATGKPPQEIVAELHQVVDHFDGNLRVEAAVVVLAKKYGVAFEDKLDSLKREVVKRR
;
A
#
# COMPACT_ATOMS: atom_id res chain seq x y z
N MET A 1 -42.63 -47.59 10.57
CA MET A 1 -42.42 -46.12 10.63
C MET A 1 -41.00 -45.84 10.15
N LEU A 2 -40.82 -45.58 8.85
CA LEU A 2 -40.66 -44.25 8.19
C LEU A 2 -39.26 -43.65 8.43
N CYS A 3 -38.39 -43.63 7.41
CA CYS A 3 -38.08 -42.52 6.47
C CYS A 3 -36.88 -41.66 6.96
N ARG A 4 -35.69 -41.74 6.35
CA ARG A 4 -35.18 -41.06 5.12
C ARG A 4 -34.70 -39.59 5.33
N GLN A 5 -33.42 -39.38 4.98
CA GLN A 5 -32.82 -38.29 4.17
C GLN A 5 -32.57 -36.86 4.70
N GLY A 6 -31.46 -36.30 4.19
CA GLY A 6 -31.23 -34.86 3.92
C GLY A 6 -30.11 -34.24 4.78
N GLU A 7 -28.84 -34.22 4.39
CA GLU A 7 -28.17 -33.45 3.32
C GLU A 7 -27.88 -31.96 3.65
N SER A 8 -26.64 -31.58 3.32
CA SER A 8 -26.21 -30.26 2.82
C SER A 8 -25.70 -29.17 3.78
N THR A 9 -24.41 -28.87 3.55
CA THR A 9 -23.81 -27.52 3.50
C THR A 9 -23.51 -26.86 4.87
N ARG A 10 -22.42 -26.14 5.10
CA ARG A 10 -21.62 -25.33 4.19
C ARG A 10 -20.28 -24.96 4.86
N ARG A 11 -19.23 -24.95 4.04
CA ARG A 11 -17.93 -24.24 4.14
C ARG A 11 -17.87 -23.10 5.18
N HIS A 12 -16.74 -23.02 5.89
CA HIS A 12 -15.97 -21.80 6.20
C HIS A 12 -14.59 -22.31 6.64
N GLY A 13 -13.46 -21.94 6.08
CA GLY A 13 -13.12 -20.87 5.15
C GLY A 13 -11.62 -20.73 5.37
N ARG A 14 -10.81 -21.06 4.38
CA ARG A 14 -9.38 -20.73 4.41
C ARG A 14 -9.32 -19.22 4.61
N ASP A 15 -8.67 -18.76 5.68
CA ASP A 15 -8.16 -17.39 5.76
C ASP A 15 -7.16 -17.23 4.61
N GLY A 16 -7.69 -16.83 3.46
CA GLY A 16 -6.89 -16.36 2.35
C GLY A 16 -6.20 -15.07 2.78
N PRO A 17 -4.96 -14.82 2.33
CA PRO A 17 -4.30 -13.56 2.63
C PRO A 17 -5.17 -12.43 2.11
N ALA A 18 -5.48 -11.49 3.00
CA ALA A 18 -6.23 -10.28 2.70
C ALA A 18 -5.60 -9.62 1.47
N ASN A 19 -6.27 -9.78 0.33
CA ASN A 19 -6.00 -9.01 -0.88
C ASN A 19 -6.48 -7.58 -0.58
N ILE A 20 -5.64 -6.80 0.09
CA ILE A 20 -5.94 -5.40 0.39
C ILE A 20 -5.84 -4.67 -0.95
N PRO A 21 -6.95 -4.20 -1.53
CA PRO A 21 -6.89 -3.48 -2.81
C PRO A 21 -5.99 -2.25 -2.65
N GLU A 22 -5.15 -1.96 -3.62
CA GLU A 22 -4.12 -0.90 -3.65
C GLU A 22 -4.65 0.47 -3.16
N ARG A 23 -5.95 0.72 -3.38
CA ARG A 23 -6.67 1.90 -2.87
C ARG A 23 -6.70 2.04 -1.34
N CYS A 24 -6.58 0.96 -0.58
CA CYS A 24 -6.66 0.95 0.88
C CYS A 24 -5.36 1.43 1.54
N LEU A 25 -4.20 1.21 0.92
CA LEU A 25 -2.90 1.62 1.46
C LEU A 25 -2.72 3.14 1.42
N ARG A 26 -3.07 3.76 0.28
CA ARG A 26 -3.10 5.22 0.15
C ARG A 26 -4.10 5.89 1.11
N VAL A 27 -5.26 5.26 1.30
CA VAL A 27 -6.25 5.69 2.31
C VAL A 27 -5.68 5.57 3.72
N SER A 28 -4.90 4.52 3.99
CA SER A 28 -4.31 4.29 5.31
C SER A 28 -3.23 5.32 5.68
N VAL A 29 -2.39 5.75 4.72
CA VAL A 29 -1.43 6.85 4.93
C VAL A 29 -2.17 8.15 5.21
N LYS A 30 -3.19 8.48 4.41
CA LYS A 30 -4.00 9.69 4.59
C LYS A 30 -4.70 9.72 5.95
N ILE A 31 -5.27 8.60 6.39
CA ILE A 31 -5.91 8.47 7.71
C ILE A 31 -4.88 8.60 8.84
N ALA A 32 -3.74 7.92 8.74
CA ALA A 32 -2.69 7.96 9.74
C ALA A 32 -2.10 9.38 9.91
N VAL A 33 -1.95 10.10 8.80
CA VAL A 33 -1.51 11.50 8.80
C VAL A 33 -2.60 12.42 9.36
N ALA A 34 -3.86 12.24 8.97
CA ALA A 34 -4.97 13.08 9.41
C ALA A 34 -5.26 12.97 10.92
N ALA A 35 -5.04 11.80 11.51
CA ALA A 35 -5.39 11.53 12.90
C ALA A 35 -4.79 12.51 13.93
N PRO A 36 -3.47 12.81 13.91
CA PRO A 36 -2.89 13.85 14.76
C PRO A 36 -3.55 15.22 14.62
N PHE A 37 -3.79 15.70 13.39
CA PHE A 37 -4.41 17.02 13.14
C PHE A 37 -5.85 17.06 13.66
N LYS A 38 -6.62 15.98 13.43
CA LYS A 38 -7.99 15.87 13.91
C LYS A 38 -8.07 15.79 15.43
N HIS A 39 -7.14 15.08 16.05
CA HIS A 39 -7.10 14.93 17.51
C HIS A 39 -6.69 16.24 18.20
N MET A 40 -5.65 16.91 17.71
CA MET A 40 -5.15 18.16 18.28
C MET A 40 -5.96 19.39 17.86
N ARG A 41 -6.88 19.24 16.90
CA ARG A 41 -7.69 20.31 16.29
C ARG A 41 -6.83 21.47 15.80
N LYS A 42 -5.73 21.14 15.13
CA LYS A 42 -4.78 22.10 14.56
C LYS A 42 -4.64 21.83 13.07
N ASP A 43 -4.53 22.89 12.27
CA ASP A 43 -4.22 22.79 10.83
C ASP A 43 -2.71 22.68 10.55
N ARG A 44 -1.89 22.88 11.59
CA ARG A 44 -0.42 22.80 11.52
C ARG A 44 0.13 22.15 12.78
N LEU A 45 1.12 21.28 12.62
CA LEU A 45 1.76 20.55 13.72
C LEU A 45 3.26 20.58 13.59
N GLN A 46 3.98 20.67 14.70
CA GLN A 46 5.43 20.43 14.69
C GLN A 46 5.72 18.96 14.40
N ARG A 47 6.87 18.68 13.77
CA ARG A 47 7.36 17.30 13.56
C ARG A 47 7.37 16.48 14.86
N SER A 48 7.80 17.10 15.95
CA SER A 48 7.83 16.47 17.27
C SER A 48 6.44 16.13 17.80
N GLU A 49 5.45 17.01 17.60
CA GLU A 49 4.05 16.78 18.02
C GLU A 49 3.43 15.61 17.25
N PHE A 50 3.65 15.57 15.93
CA PHE A 50 3.19 14.47 15.08
C PHE A 50 3.78 13.12 15.54
N VAL A 51 5.10 13.07 15.70
CA VAL A 51 5.80 11.86 16.12
C VAL A 51 5.38 11.43 17.52
N PHE A 52 5.19 12.37 18.44
CA PHE A 52 4.69 12.08 19.79
C PHE A 52 3.31 11.43 19.76
N TYR A 53 2.38 11.98 18.96
CA TYR A 53 1.04 11.43 18.86
C TYR A 53 1.04 9.98 18.32
N ILE A 54 1.76 9.74 17.22
CA ILE A 54 1.81 8.43 16.58
C ILE A 54 2.49 7.38 17.48
N ALA A 55 3.60 7.76 18.12
CA ALA A 55 4.44 6.81 18.85
C ALA A 55 4.06 6.62 20.31
N ILE A 56 3.60 7.67 20.98
CA ILE A 56 3.35 7.67 22.42
C ILE A 56 1.85 7.57 22.72
N ASP A 57 1.05 8.47 22.15
CA ASP A 57 -0.40 8.52 22.44
C ASP A 57 -1.11 7.30 21.85
N ARG A 58 -0.92 7.07 20.54
CA ARG A 58 -1.56 5.97 19.82
C ARG A 58 -0.79 4.66 19.84
N LYS A 59 0.52 4.70 20.09
CA LYS A 59 1.42 3.54 20.02
C LYS A 59 1.25 2.74 18.72
N TRP A 60 1.00 3.45 17.62
CA TRP A 60 0.82 2.82 16.31
C TRP A 60 2.16 2.35 15.76
N MET A 61 3.20 3.15 15.97
CA MET A 61 4.54 2.96 15.39
C MET A 61 5.61 3.46 16.35
N ASN A 62 6.87 3.11 16.11
CA ASN A 62 7.99 3.72 16.84
C ASN A 62 8.36 5.11 16.27
N LYS A 63 9.34 5.75 16.89
CA LYS A 63 9.78 7.10 16.54
C LYS A 63 10.36 7.15 15.12
N GLU A 64 11.19 6.18 14.72
CA GLU A 64 11.74 6.11 13.36
C GLU A 64 10.62 5.94 12.31
N GLN A 65 9.68 5.02 12.55
CA GLN A 65 8.57 4.72 11.66
C GLN A 65 7.62 5.91 11.49
N ALA A 66 7.34 6.65 12.56
CA ALA A 66 6.55 7.89 12.46
C ALA A 66 7.23 8.95 11.59
N ASN A 67 8.58 9.03 11.63
CA ASN A 67 9.33 9.89 10.74
C ASN A 67 9.30 9.40 9.28
N GLN A 68 9.39 8.09 9.06
CA GLN A 68 9.25 7.51 7.71
C GLN A 68 7.85 7.77 7.12
N LEU A 69 6.81 7.68 7.94
CA LEU A 69 5.43 8.03 7.54
C LEU A 69 5.33 9.47 7.06
N LEU A 70 5.99 10.42 7.74
CA LEU A 70 6.01 11.82 7.34
C LEU A 70 6.73 12.04 6.02
N GLU A 71 7.92 11.46 5.85
CA GLU A 71 8.66 11.58 4.59
C GLU A 71 7.90 10.95 3.42
N ARG A 72 7.18 9.85 3.67
CA ARG A 72 6.26 9.26 2.70
C ARG A 72 5.12 10.20 2.36
N ALA A 73 4.42 10.71 3.37
CA ALA A 73 3.31 11.64 3.16
C ALA A 73 3.74 12.88 2.38
N ARG A 74 4.95 13.39 2.64
CA ARG A 74 5.58 14.49 1.89
C ARG A 74 5.82 14.09 0.44
N SER A 75 6.39 12.90 0.22
CA SER A 75 6.67 12.38 -1.12
C SER A 75 5.41 12.12 -1.95
N GLU A 76 4.29 11.78 -1.31
CA GLU A 76 2.98 11.61 -1.94
C GLU A 76 2.19 12.91 -2.11
N GLY A 77 2.73 14.06 -1.68
CA GLY A 77 2.06 15.35 -1.75
C GLY A 77 0.87 15.47 -0.80
N LEU A 78 0.82 14.68 0.27
CA LEU A 78 -0.23 14.75 1.29
C LEU A 78 0.08 15.81 2.35
N VAL A 79 1.36 16.08 2.60
CA VAL A 79 1.80 17.11 3.55
C VAL A 79 2.90 17.96 2.96
N GLU A 80 2.93 19.21 3.40
CA GLU A 80 4.02 20.15 3.20
C GLU A 80 4.78 20.32 4.52
N MET A 81 6.10 20.45 4.44
CA MET A 81 6.95 20.66 5.59
C MET A 81 7.75 21.94 5.38
N ASP A 82 7.56 22.90 6.27
CA ASP A 82 8.24 24.20 6.26
C ASP A 82 8.76 24.53 7.67
N GLY A 83 10.07 24.78 7.79
CA GLY A 83 10.70 25.13 9.08
C GLY A 83 10.43 24.17 10.24
N GLY A 84 10.24 22.87 9.99
CA GLY A 84 9.91 21.87 11.02
C GLY A 84 8.41 21.77 11.36
N THR A 85 7.59 22.62 10.76
CA THR A 85 6.13 22.59 10.83
C THR A 85 5.57 21.78 9.66
N ILE A 86 4.59 20.93 9.94
CA ILE A 86 3.90 20.08 8.98
C ILE A 86 2.50 20.64 8.77
N ARG A 87 2.10 20.75 7.51
CA ARG A 87 0.77 21.19 7.08
C ARG A 87 0.16 20.16 6.13
N PRO A 88 -1.08 19.69 6.35
CA PRO A 88 -1.75 18.81 5.40
C PRO A 88 -2.16 19.60 4.15
N LEU A 89 -1.99 18.98 2.98
CA LEU A 89 -2.39 19.52 1.68
C LEU A 89 -3.79 19.04 1.25
N PHE A 90 -4.52 18.41 2.18
CA PHE A 90 -5.86 17.88 1.99
C PHE A 90 -6.75 18.29 3.16
N ASP A 91 -8.07 18.22 2.98
CA ASP A 91 -9.01 18.49 4.07
C ASP A 91 -9.04 17.33 5.07
N VAL A 92 -8.52 17.58 6.28
CA VAL A 92 -8.50 16.63 7.40
C VAL A 92 -9.91 16.41 7.96
N ALA A 93 -10.82 17.38 7.86
CA ALA A 93 -12.17 17.29 8.38
C ALA A 93 -12.97 16.18 7.66
N GLU A 94 -12.81 16.09 6.34
CA GLU A 94 -13.45 15.07 5.49
C GLU A 94 -12.90 13.65 5.71
N VAL A 95 -11.72 13.50 6.33
CA VAL A 95 -11.15 12.18 6.58
C VAL A 95 -11.87 11.47 7.71
N SER A 96 -12.63 10.43 7.39
CA SER A 96 -13.25 9.54 8.37
C SER A 96 -12.21 8.54 8.91
N ILE A 97 -11.97 8.57 10.22
CA ILE A 97 -11.03 7.68 10.91
C ILE A 97 -11.87 6.61 11.62
N PRO A 98 -11.85 5.35 11.17
CA PRO A 98 -12.64 4.30 11.81
C PRO A 98 -12.16 4.03 13.24
N LEU A 99 -13.12 3.68 14.10
CA LEU A 99 -12.83 3.29 15.49
C LEU A 99 -11.95 2.04 15.50
N GLY A 100 -10.83 2.08 16.23
CA GLY A 100 -9.86 0.99 16.27
C GLY A 100 -8.89 0.94 15.07
N PHE A 101 -8.87 1.97 14.20
CA PHE A 101 -7.87 2.05 13.15
C PHE A 101 -6.44 2.01 13.73
N LYS A 102 -5.62 1.11 13.21
CA LYS A 102 -4.18 1.06 13.46
C LYS A 102 -3.49 0.85 12.11
N PRO A 103 -2.64 1.79 11.67
CA PRO A 103 -1.87 1.58 10.46
C PRO A 103 -0.88 0.42 10.66
N THR A 104 -0.88 -0.53 9.73
CA THR A 104 0.13 -1.59 9.65
C THR A 104 1.43 -1.04 9.07
N SER A 105 2.55 -1.76 9.27
CA SER A 105 3.86 -1.36 8.73
C SER A 105 3.87 -1.17 7.20
N ASP A 106 2.95 -1.81 6.48
CA ASP A 106 2.74 -1.61 5.03
C ASP A 106 2.47 -0.15 4.64
N VAL A 107 1.88 0.68 5.52
CA VAL A 107 1.70 2.11 5.20
C VAL A 107 3.02 2.86 5.10
N LEU A 108 4.15 2.26 5.50
CA LEU A 108 5.49 2.81 5.33
C LEU A 108 6.14 2.36 4.01
N VAL A 109 5.69 1.25 3.43
CA VAL A 109 6.22 0.69 2.17
C VAL A 109 5.60 1.43 1.00
N LYS A 110 6.36 2.38 0.41
CA LYS A 110 5.93 3.12 -0.78
C LYS A 110 5.43 2.11 -1.82
N GLU A 111 4.20 2.30 -2.32
CA GLU A 111 3.67 1.48 -3.41
C GLU A 111 4.73 1.46 -4.51
N SER A 112 5.32 0.29 -4.70
CA SER A 112 6.42 0.16 -5.64
C SER A 112 5.84 0.35 -7.05
N PRO A 113 6.58 0.96 -8.00
CA PRO A 113 6.12 1.04 -9.39
C PRO A 113 5.83 -0.36 -9.97
N TYR A 114 6.41 -1.40 -9.37
CA TYR A 114 6.10 -2.81 -9.59
C TYR A 114 4.68 -3.19 -9.17
N GLU A 115 4.27 -2.89 -7.93
CA GLU A 115 2.93 -3.20 -7.42
C GLU A 115 1.84 -2.49 -8.22
N GLU A 116 2.05 -1.20 -8.54
CA GLU A 116 1.08 -0.44 -9.35
C GLU A 116 0.90 -1.06 -10.75
N LEU A 117 1.98 -1.61 -11.34
CA LEU A 117 1.89 -2.29 -12.63
C LEU A 117 1.14 -3.62 -12.52
N ILE A 118 1.33 -4.36 -11.42
CA ILE A 118 0.55 -5.56 -11.10
C ILE A 118 -0.93 -5.22 -10.97
N GLY A 119 -1.29 -4.12 -10.30
CA GLY A 119 -2.67 -3.65 -10.20
C GLY A 119 -3.30 -3.35 -11.55
N ARG A 120 -2.55 -2.68 -12.43
CA ARG A 120 -3.00 -2.42 -13.82
C ARG A 120 -3.21 -3.71 -14.60
N ILE A 121 -2.30 -4.67 -14.49
CA ILE A 121 -2.43 -5.99 -15.12
C ILE A 121 -3.63 -6.74 -14.54
N ALA A 122 -3.80 -6.76 -13.23
CA ALA A 122 -4.95 -7.38 -12.56
C ALA A 122 -6.28 -6.78 -13.05
N THR A 123 -6.34 -5.45 -13.19
CA THR A 123 -7.51 -4.74 -13.71
C THR A 123 -7.79 -5.08 -15.18
N ALA A 124 -6.75 -5.14 -16.01
CA ALA A 124 -6.90 -5.46 -17.45
C ALA A 124 -7.26 -6.93 -17.70
N THR A 125 -6.78 -7.85 -16.86
CA THR A 125 -6.97 -9.29 -17.02
C THR A 125 -8.15 -9.85 -16.21
N GLY A 126 -8.64 -9.12 -15.22
CA GLY A 126 -9.62 -9.59 -14.25
C GLY A 126 -9.08 -10.63 -13.27
N LYS A 127 -7.77 -10.90 -13.27
CA LYS A 127 -7.12 -11.87 -12.38
C LYS A 127 -6.77 -11.23 -11.03
N PRO A 128 -6.76 -12.00 -9.93
CA PRO A 128 -6.31 -11.48 -8.66
C PRO A 128 -4.80 -11.17 -8.70
N PRO A 129 -4.31 -10.15 -7.96
CA PRO A 129 -2.89 -9.77 -7.95
C PRO A 129 -1.96 -10.94 -7.61
N GLN A 130 -2.41 -11.86 -6.75
CA GLN A 130 -1.70 -13.06 -6.33
C GLN A 130 -1.33 -13.97 -7.51
N GLU A 131 -2.25 -14.11 -8.47
CA GLU A 131 -2.05 -14.93 -9.67
C GLU A 131 -1.07 -14.24 -10.63
N ILE A 132 -1.15 -12.92 -10.75
CA ILE A 132 -0.19 -12.13 -11.53
C ILE A 132 1.22 -12.26 -10.95
N VAL A 133 1.37 -12.20 -9.63
CA VAL A 133 2.67 -12.43 -8.94
C VAL A 133 3.19 -13.85 -9.19
N ALA A 134 2.30 -14.85 -9.16
CA ALA A 134 2.69 -16.23 -9.47
C ALA A 134 3.20 -16.37 -10.91
N GLU A 135 2.49 -15.81 -11.90
CA GLU A 135 2.96 -15.76 -13.29
C GLU A 135 4.28 -14.98 -13.42
N LEU A 136 4.46 -13.93 -12.62
CA LEU A 136 5.69 -13.14 -12.63
C LEU A 136 6.89 -13.95 -12.16
N HIS A 137 6.73 -14.70 -11.06
CA HIS A 137 7.78 -15.61 -10.61
C HIS A 137 8.07 -16.68 -11.65
N GLN A 138 7.07 -17.21 -12.36
CA GLN A 138 7.31 -18.13 -13.48
C GLN A 138 8.14 -17.48 -14.60
N VAL A 139 7.92 -16.20 -14.90
CA VAL A 139 8.77 -15.47 -15.86
C VAL A 139 10.18 -15.34 -15.31
N VAL A 140 10.36 -14.95 -14.05
CA VAL A 140 11.70 -14.84 -13.42
C VAL A 140 12.45 -16.19 -13.44
N ASP A 141 11.77 -17.28 -13.06
CA ASP A 141 12.29 -18.64 -13.11
C ASP A 141 12.63 -19.09 -14.54
N HIS A 142 11.82 -18.70 -15.54
CA HIS A 142 12.12 -18.98 -16.95
C HIS A 142 13.43 -18.35 -17.44
N PHE A 143 13.89 -17.28 -16.79
CA PHE A 143 15.17 -16.65 -17.05
C PHE A 143 16.24 -17.05 -16.02
N ASP A 144 16.10 -18.22 -15.38
CA ASP A 144 17.04 -18.75 -14.37
C ASP A 144 17.29 -17.80 -13.20
N GLY A 145 16.30 -16.97 -12.84
CA GLY A 145 16.45 -15.94 -11.80
C GLY A 145 17.35 -14.76 -12.18
N ASN A 146 17.88 -14.72 -13.41
CA ASN A 146 18.68 -13.61 -13.90
C ASN A 146 17.84 -12.37 -14.25
N LEU A 147 16.52 -12.53 -14.32
CA LEU A 147 15.59 -11.43 -14.54
C LEU A 147 15.05 -10.92 -13.20
N ARG A 148 15.18 -9.62 -12.95
CA ARG A 148 14.60 -9.00 -11.76
C ARG A 148 13.09 -8.86 -11.88
N VAL A 149 12.40 -8.83 -10.74
CA VAL A 149 10.93 -8.72 -10.67
C VAL A 149 10.41 -7.45 -11.36
N GLU A 150 11.16 -6.35 -11.31
CA GLU A 150 10.84 -5.08 -11.98
C GLU A 150 10.91 -5.19 -13.51
N ALA A 151 11.75 -6.09 -14.05
CA ALA A 151 11.81 -6.36 -15.47
C ALA A 151 10.75 -7.39 -15.88
N ALA A 152 10.52 -8.41 -15.05
CA ALA A 152 9.50 -9.42 -15.27
C ALA A 152 8.08 -8.83 -15.32
N VAL A 153 7.78 -7.83 -14.48
CA VAL A 153 6.47 -7.14 -14.52
C VAL A 153 6.27 -6.38 -15.83
N VAL A 154 7.32 -5.82 -16.43
CA VAL A 154 7.25 -5.16 -17.75
C VAL A 154 6.99 -6.18 -18.86
N VAL A 155 7.63 -7.36 -18.79
CA VAL A 155 7.37 -8.46 -19.73
C VAL A 155 5.90 -8.89 -19.65
N LEU A 156 5.34 -9.03 -18.44
CA LEU A 156 3.93 -9.34 -18.24
C LEU A 156 3.00 -8.21 -18.72
N ALA A 157 3.32 -6.94 -18.42
CA ALA A 157 2.54 -5.81 -18.90
C ALA A 157 2.48 -5.79 -20.43
N LYS A 158 3.61 -6.05 -21.10
CA LYS A 158 3.67 -6.17 -22.56
C LYS A 158 2.86 -7.36 -23.09
N LYS A 159 2.90 -8.52 -22.42
CA LYS A 159 2.11 -9.71 -22.76
C LYS A 159 0.60 -9.43 -22.71
N TYR A 160 0.16 -8.65 -21.73
CA TYR A 160 -1.26 -8.31 -21.51
C TYR A 160 -1.70 -6.99 -22.16
N GLY A 161 -0.83 -6.31 -22.91
CA GLY A 161 -1.16 -5.05 -23.58
C GLY A 161 -1.41 -3.87 -22.63
N VAL A 162 -0.84 -3.91 -21.42
CA VAL A 162 -0.99 -2.88 -20.39
C VAL A 162 0.09 -1.81 -20.57
N ALA A 163 -0.31 -0.54 -20.58
CA ALA A 163 0.62 0.58 -20.66
C ALA A 163 1.54 0.65 -19.42
N PHE A 164 2.85 0.62 -19.67
CA PHE A 164 3.90 0.66 -18.65
C PHE A 164 4.93 1.77 -18.88
N GLU A 165 4.83 2.50 -20.00
CA GLU A 165 5.81 3.50 -20.43
C GLU A 165 5.98 4.63 -19.39
N ASP A 166 4.88 5.03 -18.73
CA ASP A 166 4.88 6.04 -17.67
C ASP A 166 5.61 5.62 -16.38
N LYS A 167 5.80 4.31 -16.17
CA LYS A 167 6.51 3.76 -15.00
C LYS A 167 7.90 3.26 -15.33
N LEU A 168 8.29 3.21 -16.60
CA LEU A 168 9.54 2.62 -17.04
C LEU A 168 10.77 3.30 -16.39
N ASP A 169 10.79 4.63 -16.31
CA ASP A 169 11.89 5.36 -15.67
C ASP A 169 11.99 5.10 -14.16
N SER A 170 10.84 4.93 -13.50
CA SER A 170 10.80 4.60 -12.07
C SER A 170 11.25 3.16 -11.81
N LEU A 171 10.85 2.21 -12.67
CA LEU A 171 11.31 0.82 -12.61
C LEU A 171 12.82 0.69 -12.87
N LYS A 172 13.35 1.41 -13.87
CA LYS A 172 14.79 1.44 -14.16
C LYS A 172 15.61 1.92 -12.96
N ARG A 173 15.14 2.97 -12.27
CA ARG A 173 15.82 3.50 -11.07
C ARG A 173 15.89 2.47 -9.95
N GLU A 174 14.83 1.69 -9.72
CA GLU A 174 14.80 0.65 -8.68
C GLU A 174 15.78 -0.50 -9.00
N VAL A 175 15.88 -0.90 -10.27
CA VAL A 175 16.85 -1.93 -10.70
C VAL A 175 18.29 -1.50 -10.43
N VAL A 176 18.62 -0.22 -10.69
CA VAL A 176 19.97 0.33 -10.48
C VAL A 176 20.33 0.49 -9.01
N LYS A 177 19.35 0.83 -8.15
CA LYS A 177 19.56 1.10 -6.73
C LYS A 177 19.93 -0.14 -5.90
N ARG A 178 19.67 -1.34 -6.44
CA ARG A 178 19.96 -2.64 -5.82
C ARG A 178 21.17 -3.35 -6.45
N ARG A 179 22.12 -2.58 -6.97
CA ARG A 179 23.40 -3.06 -7.50
C ARG A 179 24.53 -2.84 -6.49
#